data_AF-A0A844MDY1-F1
#
_entry.id   AF-A0A844MDY1-F1
#
_cell.length_a   1.000
_cell.length_b   1.000
_cell.length_c   1.000
_cell.angle_alpha   90.00
_cell.angle_beta   90.00
_cell.angle_gamma   90.00
#
_symmetry.space_group_name_H-M   'P 1'
#
loop_
_entity.id
_entity.type
_entity.pdbx_description
1 polymer ?
#
loop_
_entity_poly.entity_id
_entity_poly.type
_entity_poly.pdbx_seq_one_letter_code
_entity_poly.pdbx_strand_id
1 'polypeptide(L)'
;MDHALDVVSTPTAIAVGTFITKALVHDTTTPLLEWTVAVVAGGGAAGIIQTFMGMTRLSSTALTGGFGNGVVSTIEALGAIVLSALAIFVPLFAMSLVVVLLIFMLSKGIQLLATRRQLFQRSPENK
;
A
#
# COMPACT_ATOMS: atom_id res chain seq x y z
N MET A 1 -16.54 -4.47 23.58
CA MET A 1 -17.18 -5.24 22.49
C MET A 1 -16.52 -4.93 21.15
N ASP A 2 -15.30 -4.41 21.19
CA ASP A 2 -14.66 -3.76 20.03
C ASP A 2 -13.70 -4.71 19.30
N HIS A 3 -13.20 -5.74 20.00
CA HIS A 3 -12.32 -6.76 19.42
C HIS A 3 -13.00 -7.66 18.39
N ALA A 4 -14.29 -7.99 18.57
CA ALA A 4 -15.02 -8.82 17.63
C ALA A 4 -15.23 -8.12 16.28
N LEU A 5 -15.52 -6.81 16.31
CA LEU A 5 -15.68 -5.99 15.11
C LEU A 5 -14.34 -5.81 14.38
N ASP A 6 -13.24 -5.63 15.13
CA ASP A 6 -11.88 -5.47 14.57
C ASP A 6 -11.38 -6.74 13.85
N VAL A 7 -11.75 -7.92 14.37
CA VAL A 7 -11.42 -9.22 13.77
C VAL A 7 -12.12 -9.41 12.42
N VAL A 8 -13.31 -8.85 12.22
CA VAL A 8 -14.02 -8.88 10.94
C VAL A 8 -13.59 -7.73 10.04
N SER A 9 -13.31 -6.55 10.60
CA SER A 9 -12.85 -5.38 9.85
C SER A 9 -11.54 -5.66 9.10
N THR A 10 -10.67 -6.50 9.66
CA THR A 10 -9.38 -6.85 9.07
C THR A 10 -9.49 -7.59 7.73
N PRO A 11 -10.19 -8.74 7.63
CA PRO A 11 -10.41 -9.41 6.36
C PRO A 11 -11.29 -8.58 5.41
N THR A 12 -12.24 -7.79 5.92
CA THR A 12 -13.05 -6.90 5.09
C THR A 12 -12.20 -5.81 4.43
N ALA A 13 -11.26 -5.19 5.16
CA ALA A 13 -10.36 -4.17 4.60
C ALA A 13 -9.49 -4.75 3.48
N ILE A 14 -8.98 -5.96 3.64
CA ILE A 14 -8.19 -6.67 2.62
C ILE A 14 -9.05 -6.97 1.38
N ALA A 15 -10.27 -7.46 1.58
CA ALA A 15 -11.19 -7.73 0.48
C ALA A 15 -11.53 -6.45 -0.30
N VAL A 16 -11.92 -5.38 0.38
CA VAL A 16 -12.26 -4.09 -0.23
C VAL A 16 -11.05 -3.50 -0.96
N GLY A 17 -9.86 -3.53 -0.35
CA GLY A 17 -8.63 -3.07 -0.98
C GLY A 17 -8.33 -3.81 -2.28
N THR A 18 -8.48 -5.13 -2.28
CA THR A 18 -8.37 -5.97 -3.49
C THR A 18 -9.40 -5.57 -4.55
N PHE A 19 -10.67 -5.41 -4.18
CA PHE A 19 -11.73 -5.06 -5.13
C PHE A 19 -11.53 -3.69 -5.79
N ILE A 20 -11.11 -2.67 -5.03
CA ILE A 20 -10.82 -1.34 -5.57
C ILE A 20 -9.67 -1.41 -6.57
N THR A 21 -8.58 -2.12 -6.26
CA THR A 21 -7.46 -2.27 -7.19
C THR A 21 -7.86 -3.05 -8.45
N LYS A 22 -8.68 -4.09 -8.32
CA LYS A 22 -9.23 -4.79 -9.48
C LYS A 22 -10.04 -3.84 -10.37
N ALA A 23 -10.89 -2.99 -9.77
CA ALA A 23 -11.69 -2.02 -10.51
C ALA A 23 -10.82 -1.01 -11.28
N LEU A 24 -9.63 -0.69 -10.78
CA LEU A 24 -8.66 0.19 -11.45
C LEU A 24 -7.95 -0.46 -12.64
N VAL A 25 -7.71 -1.78 -12.61
CA VAL A 25 -6.95 -2.53 -13.63
C VAL A 25 -7.88 -3.34 -14.55
N HIS A 26 -9.18 -3.08 -14.49
CA HIS A 26 -10.18 -3.81 -15.24
C HIS A 26 -9.94 -3.71 -16.76
N ASP A 27 -10.06 -4.84 -17.46
CA ASP A 27 -9.90 -4.98 -18.91
C ASP A 27 -8.52 -4.58 -19.46
N THR A 28 -7.51 -4.55 -18.58
CA THR A 28 -6.14 -4.17 -18.97
C THR A 28 -5.29 -5.41 -19.32
N THR A 29 -5.60 -6.58 -18.74
CA THR A 29 -4.81 -7.83 -18.94
C THR A 29 -5.69 -9.09 -18.85
N THR A 30 -5.09 -10.29 -18.81
CA THR A 30 -5.86 -11.52 -18.57
C THR A 30 -6.51 -11.51 -17.18
N PRO A 31 -7.73 -12.05 -17.00
CA PRO A 31 -8.46 -11.98 -15.73
C PRO A 31 -7.66 -12.50 -14.53
N LEU A 32 -6.83 -13.53 -14.73
CA LEU A 32 -5.96 -14.05 -13.69
C LEU A 32 -4.91 -13.03 -13.23
N LEU A 33 -4.31 -12.30 -14.16
CA LEU A 33 -3.32 -11.27 -13.86
C LEU A 33 -3.93 -10.07 -13.14
N GLU A 34 -5.15 -9.69 -13.50
CA GLU A 34 -5.87 -8.61 -12.83
C GLU A 34 -6.14 -8.94 -11.36
N TRP A 35 -6.57 -10.17 -11.09
CA TRP A 35 -6.79 -10.62 -9.71
C TRP A 35 -5.49 -10.77 -8.92
N THR A 36 -4.41 -11.26 -9.52
CA THR A 36 -3.13 -11.38 -8.81
C THR A 36 -2.56 -9.99 -8.47
N VAL A 37 -2.59 -9.05 -9.40
CA VAL A 37 -2.17 -7.66 -9.17
C VAL A 37 -3.08 -6.99 -8.13
N ALA A 38 -4.39 -7.21 -8.21
CA ALA A 38 -5.34 -6.67 -7.25
C ALA A 38 -5.09 -7.16 -5.81
N VAL A 39 -4.83 -8.46 -5.63
CA VAL A 39 -4.54 -9.04 -4.31
C VAL A 39 -3.20 -8.54 -3.78
N VAL A 40 -2.16 -8.50 -4.63
CA VAL A 40 -0.82 -8.10 -4.19
C VAL A 40 -0.75 -6.61 -3.86
N ALA A 41 -1.27 -5.75 -4.74
CA ALA A 41 -1.19 -4.30 -4.56
C ALA A 41 -2.26 -3.80 -3.57
N GLY A 42 -3.53 -4.16 -3.77
CA GLY A 42 -4.64 -3.68 -2.95
C GLY A 42 -4.80 -4.44 -1.64
N GLY A 43 -4.92 -5.77 -1.73
CA GLY A 43 -5.05 -6.64 -0.56
C GLY A 43 -3.81 -6.63 0.33
N GLY A 44 -2.62 -6.67 -0.25
CA GLY A 44 -1.34 -6.62 0.45
C GLY A 44 -1.15 -5.31 1.21
N ALA A 45 -1.42 -4.16 0.58
CA ALA A 45 -1.32 -2.86 1.24
C ALA A 45 -2.29 -2.75 2.44
N ALA A 46 -3.55 -3.15 2.24
CA ALA A 46 -4.55 -3.15 3.32
C ALA A 46 -4.15 -4.08 4.48
N GLY A 47 -3.61 -5.26 4.18
CA GLY A 47 -3.14 -6.23 5.18
C GLY A 47 -1.96 -5.71 6.01
N ILE A 48 -1.00 -5.05 5.37
CA ILE A 48 0.15 -4.43 6.07
C ILE A 48 -0.32 -3.35 7.04
N ILE A 49 -1.17 -2.43 6.59
CA ILE A 49 -1.68 -1.32 7.42
C ILE A 49 -2.46 -1.86 8.61
N GLN A 50 -3.35 -2.83 8.39
CA GLN A 50 -4.18 -3.39 9.46
C GLN A 50 -3.36 -4.18 10.48
N THR A 51 -2.33 -4.92 10.03
CA THR A 51 -1.39 -5.62 10.91
C THR A 51 -0.61 -4.63 11.76
N PHE A 52 -0.13 -3.54 11.15
CA PHE A 52 0.57 -2.47 11.86
C PHE A 52 -0.31 -1.82 12.93
N MET A 53 -1.55 -1.46 12.57
CA MET A 53 -2.55 -0.94 13.51
C MET A 53 -2.84 -1.92 14.66
N GLY A 54 -2.91 -3.22 14.36
CA GLY A 54 -3.04 -4.28 15.36
C GLY A 54 -1.87 -4.30 16.35
N MET A 55 -0.63 -4.18 15.86
CA MET A 55 0.56 -4.09 16.71
C MET A 55 0.55 -2.85 17.60
N THR A 56 0.19 -1.68 17.06
CA THR A 56 0.07 -0.43 17.84
C THR A 56 -1.01 -0.53 18.91
N ARG A 57 -2.11 -1.24 18.63
CA ARG A 57 -3.17 -1.47 19.60
C ARG A 57 -2.74 -2.44 20.70
N LEU A 58 -2.02 -3.50 20.34
CA LEU A 58 -1.42 -4.44 21.29
C LEU A 58 -0.41 -3.75 22.20
N SER A 59 0.43 -2.85 21.66
CA SER A 59 1.34 -2.05 22.48
C SER A 59 0.57 -1.13 23.42
N SER A 60 -0.49 -0.47 22.96
CA SER A 60 -1.36 0.37 23.82
C SER A 60 -2.02 -0.42 24.94
N THR A 61 -2.47 -1.65 24.67
CA THR A 61 -3.08 -2.53 25.69
C THR A 61 -2.02 -3.03 26.68
N ALA A 62 -0.82 -3.38 26.20
CA ALA A 62 0.31 -3.79 27.04
C ALA A 62 0.77 -2.66 27.96
N LEU A 63 0.86 -1.43 27.44
CA LEU A 63 1.23 -0.20 28.17
C LEU A 63 0.27 0.08 29.34
N THR A 64 -1.02 -0.20 29.18
CA THR A 64 -2.02 -0.01 30.25
C THR A 64 -2.19 -1.22 31.18
N GLY A 65 -1.55 -2.35 30.86
CA GLY A 65 -1.75 -3.66 31.52
C GLY A 65 -0.92 -3.91 32.78
N GLY A 66 -0.05 -2.99 33.19
CA GLY A 66 0.47 -2.94 34.57
C GLY A 66 1.32 -4.12 35.07
N PHE A 67 1.95 -4.92 34.20
CA PHE A 67 2.86 -6.00 34.63
C PHE A 67 4.18 -5.96 33.86
N GLY A 68 5.13 -5.19 34.37
CA GLY A 68 6.46 -5.11 33.76
C GLY A 68 7.36 -4.09 34.42
N ASN A 69 8.02 -4.51 35.49
CA ASN A 69 9.27 -4.00 36.07
C ASN A 69 10.16 -3.21 35.07
N GLY A 70 11.01 -2.28 35.53
CA GLY A 70 11.75 -1.28 34.71
C GLY A 70 12.44 -1.75 33.41
N VAL A 71 12.62 -3.05 33.21
CA VAL A 71 12.97 -3.71 31.93
C VAL A 71 11.90 -3.53 30.82
N VAL A 72 10.61 -3.63 31.14
CA VAL A 72 9.54 -3.39 30.14
C VAL A 72 9.48 -1.91 29.80
N SER A 73 9.61 -1.03 30.79
CA SER A 73 9.66 0.42 30.57
C SER A 73 10.86 0.87 29.71
N THR A 74 12.04 0.25 29.84
CA THR A 74 13.18 0.55 28.96
C THR A 74 12.98 0.03 27.54
N ILE A 75 12.35 -1.14 27.37
CA ILE A 75 11.96 -1.67 26.06
C ILE A 75 10.87 -0.80 25.42
N GLU A 76 9.92 -0.31 26.20
CA GLU A 76 8.88 0.63 25.74
C GLU A 76 9.47 1.98 25.35
N ALA A 77 10.43 2.51 26.12
CA ALA A 77 11.11 3.75 25.77
C ALA A 77 11.92 3.61 24.48
N LEU A 78 12.67 2.52 24.32
CA LEU A 78 13.37 2.19 23.08
C LEU A 78 12.39 2.00 21.91
N GLY A 79 11.32 1.25 22.13
CA GLY A 79 10.27 1.01 21.15
C GLY A 79 9.56 2.30 20.72
N ALA A 80 9.27 3.20 21.66
CA ALA A 80 8.66 4.50 21.39
C ALA A 80 9.61 5.43 20.62
N ILE A 81 10.90 5.44 20.92
CA ILE A 81 11.90 6.20 20.16
C ILE A 81 11.98 5.68 18.71
N VAL A 82 12.06 4.37 18.53
CA VAL A 82 12.11 3.74 17.21
C VAL A 82 10.80 3.99 16.44
N LEU A 83 9.65 3.78 17.07
CA LEU A 83 8.33 4.04 16.48
C LEU A 83 8.14 5.52 16.13
N SER A 84 8.60 6.45 16.97
CA SER A 84 8.55 7.89 16.70
C SER A 84 9.41 8.27 15.50
N ALA A 85 10.63 7.73 15.40
CA ALA A 85 11.47 7.92 14.22
C ALA A 85 10.80 7.33 12.96
N LEU A 86 10.32 6.08 13.03
CA LEU A 86 9.63 5.44 11.92
C LEU A 86 8.37 6.19 11.51
N ALA A 87 7.60 6.75 12.45
CA ALA A 87 6.38 7.52 12.16
C ALA A 87 6.64 8.77 11.31
N ILE A 88 7.85 9.34 11.37
CA ILE A 88 8.24 10.49 10.54
C ILE A 88 8.84 10.00 9.21
N PHE A 89 9.76 9.03 9.25
CA PHE A 89 10.49 8.60 8.05
C PHE A 89 9.65 7.75 7.09
N VAL A 90 8.76 6.88 7.59
CA VAL A 90 7.95 5.97 6.76
C VAL A 90 6.99 6.74 5.85
N PRO A 91 6.21 7.74 6.31
CA PRO A 91 5.36 8.52 5.42
C PRO A 91 6.14 9.32 4.37
N LEU A 92 7.29 9.90 4.76
CA LEU A 92 8.15 10.64 3.84
C LEU A 92 8.71 9.74 2.73
N PHE A 93 9.18 8.55 3.11
CA PHE A 93 9.68 7.56 2.16
C PHE A 93 8.56 7.04 1.24
N ALA A 94 7.39 6.73 1.80
CA ALA A 94 6.22 6.30 1.02
C ALA A 94 5.77 7.37 0.02
N MET A 95 5.71 8.63 0.43
CA MET A 95 5.33 9.75 -0.45
C MET A 95 6.35 9.95 -1.58
N SER A 96 7.65 9.88 -1.26
CA SER A 96 8.71 9.91 -2.27
C SER A 96 8.57 8.79 -3.30
N LEU A 97 8.33 7.55 -2.85
CA LEU A 97 8.16 6.39 -3.72
C LEU A 97 6.95 6.54 -4.66
N VAL A 98 5.81 7.01 -4.15
CA VAL A 98 4.60 7.26 -4.94
C VAL A 98 4.86 8.32 -6.01
N VAL A 99 5.53 9.43 -5.66
CA VAL A 99 5.87 10.49 -6.63
C VAL A 99 6.78 9.96 -7.74
N VAL A 100 7.82 9.19 -7.39
CA VAL A 100 8.73 8.58 -8.37
C VAL A 100 7.98 7.63 -9.32
N LEU A 101 7.10 6.78 -8.78
CA LEU A 101 6.30 5.86 -9.59
C LEU A 101 5.34 6.60 -10.53
N LEU A 102 4.69 7.67 -10.07
CA LEU A 102 3.80 8.49 -10.90
C LEU A 102 4.57 9.16 -12.06
N ILE A 103 5.73 9.75 -11.78
CA ILE A 103 6.60 10.34 -12.83
C ILE A 103 7.04 9.28 -13.84
N PHE A 104 7.42 8.08 -13.37
CA PHE A 104 7.80 6.97 -14.23
C PHE A 104 6.64 6.51 -15.12
N MET A 105 5.44 6.38 -14.57
CA MET A 105 4.26 5.95 -15.31
C MET A 105 3.85 6.97 -16.38
N LEU A 106 3.87 8.26 -16.05
CA LEU A 106 3.58 9.35 -16.98
C LEU A 106 4.62 9.45 -18.10
N SER A 107 5.91 9.40 -17.77
CA SER A 107 6.99 9.46 -18.78
C SER A 107 6.92 8.29 -19.77
N LYS A 108 6.67 7.06 -19.29
CA LYS A 108 6.47 5.90 -20.16
C LYS A 108 5.20 5.99 -21.01
N GLY A 109 4.09 6.46 -20.44
CA GLY A 109 2.84 6.67 -21.17
C GLY A 109 2.98 7.68 -22.31
N ILE A 110 3.69 8.79 -22.06
CA ILE A 110 3.97 9.83 -23.06
C ILE A 110 4.89 9.27 -24.17
N GLN A 111 5.92 8.49 -23.83
CA GLN A 111 6.82 7.88 -24.82
C GLN A 111 6.09 6.88 -25.73
N LEU A 112 5.15 6.09 -25.19
CA LEU A 112 4.32 5.16 -25.97
C LEU A 112 3.39 5.90 -26.94
N LEU A 113 2.78 7.01 -26.51
CA LEU A 113 1.92 7.85 -27.35
C LEU A 113 2.71 8.59 -28.44
N ALA A 114 3.92 9.08 -28.12
CA ALA A 114 4.81 9.72 -29.09
C ALA A 114 5.27 8.75 -30.18
N THR A 115 5.55 7.49 -29.83
CA THR A 115 5.98 6.45 -30.77
C THR A 115 4.85 6.04 -31.74
N ARG A 116 3.59 5.99 -31.25
CA ARG A 116 2.41 5.65 -32.08
C ARG A 116 2.10 6.72 -33.13
N ARG A 117 2.34 8.01 -32.82
CA ARG A 117 2.10 9.12 -33.77
C ARG A 117 3.02 9.10 -35.00
N GLN A 118 4.25 8.61 -34.85
CA GLN A 118 5.21 8.55 -35.97
C GLN A 118 4.87 7.45 -37.00
N LEU A 119 4.22 6.37 -36.56
CA LEU A 119 3.79 5.28 -37.44
C LEU A 119 2.59 5.67 -38.33
N PHE A 120 1.67 6.50 -37.80
CA PHE A 120 0.50 6.98 -38.56
C PHE A 120 0.80 8.11 -39.55
N GLN A 121 1.92 8.84 -39.41
CA GLN A 121 2.32 9.88 -40.37
C GLN A 121 3.12 9.34 -41.58
N ARG A 122 3.52 8.06 -41.57
CA ARG A 122 4.36 7.45 -42.63
C ARG A 122 3.61 6.69 -43.73
N SER A 123 2.27 6.76 -43.76
CA SER A 123 1.45 6.24 -44.88
C SER A 123 0.20 7.11 -45.03
N PRO A 124 -0.19 7.61 -46.23
CA PRO A 124 0.23 7.23 -47.58
C PRO A 124 0.58 8.42 -48.52
N GLU A 125 1.68 8.33 -49.27
CA GLU A 125 1.79 9.02 -50.58
C GLU A 125 2.63 8.15 -51.53
N ASN A 126 2.04 7.05 -51.97
CA ASN A 126 2.47 6.36 -53.17
C ASN A 126 1.23 5.86 -53.92
N LYS A 127 0.73 6.71 -54.81
CA LYS A 127 0.01 6.34 -56.03
C LYS A 127 0.38 7.33 -57.11
#